data_AF-A0A7W6DU76-F1
#
_entry.id   AF-A0A7W6DU76-F1
#
_cell.length_a   1.000
_cell.length_b   1.000
_cell.length_c   1.000
_cell.angle_alpha   90.00
_cell.angle_beta   90.00
_cell.angle_gamma   90.00
#
_symmetry.space_group_name_H-M   'P 1'
#
loop_
_entity.id
_entity.type
_entity.pdbx_description
1 polymer ?
#
loop_
_entity_poly.entity_id
_entity_poly.type
_entity_poly.pdbx_seq_one_letter_code
_entity_poly.pdbx_strand_id
1 'polypeptide(L)'
;MDLIVRVVADVWGVPVADILGPKKFPMLVRPRFAVILLAQRLTEFSLAETARFLKRDHTSGVNGKKRAEHFEATSIKYAARMRQAERLLRFSTGPVVFVRSPSRVKAPLFLRSSSGEVLS
;
A
#
# COMPACT_ATOMS: atom_id res chain seq x y z
N MET A 1 7.68 3.12 0.50
CA MET A 1 6.51 4.02 0.46
C MET A 1 6.78 5.31 -0.29
N ASP A 2 7.93 5.95 -0.10
CA ASP A 2 8.25 7.25 -0.74
C ASP A 2 8.16 7.22 -2.28
N LEU A 3 8.62 6.15 -2.92
CA LEU A 3 8.52 5.98 -4.37
C LEU A 3 7.05 6.00 -4.85
N ILE A 4 6.15 5.32 -4.15
CA ILE A 4 4.71 5.30 -4.48
C ILE A 4 4.13 6.71 -4.42
N VAL A 5 4.47 7.47 -3.36
CA VAL A 5 3.99 8.85 -3.21
C VAL A 5 4.52 9.75 -4.32
N ARG A 6 5.80 9.63 -4.67
CA ARG A 6 6.43 10.41 -5.76
C ARG A 6 5.77 10.11 -7.11
N VAL A 7 5.63 8.83 -7.48
CA VAL A 7 4.99 8.46 -8.74
C VAL A 7 3.52 8.93 -8.80
N VAL A 8 2.78 8.80 -7.69
CA VAL A 8 1.40 9.28 -7.64
C VAL A 8 1.34 10.81 -7.73
N ALA A 9 2.24 11.53 -7.07
CA ALA A 9 2.36 12.98 -7.18
C ALA A 9 2.56 13.40 -8.64
N ASP A 10 3.50 12.76 -9.34
CA ASP A 10 3.82 13.06 -10.73
C ASP A 10 2.62 12.77 -11.67
N VAL A 11 1.98 11.61 -11.54
CA VAL A 11 0.84 11.21 -12.39
C VAL A 11 -0.40 12.09 -12.15
N TRP A 12 -0.59 12.60 -10.93
CA TRP A 12 -1.70 13.50 -10.62
C TRP A 12 -1.36 14.99 -10.81
N GLY A 13 -0.09 15.33 -11.05
CA GLY A 13 0.37 16.71 -11.18
C GLY A 13 0.21 17.51 -9.89
N VAL A 14 0.51 16.90 -8.74
CA VAL A 14 0.41 17.54 -7.42
C VAL A 14 1.73 17.44 -6.66
N PRO A 15 2.08 18.40 -5.80
CA PRO A 15 3.27 18.30 -4.97
C PRO A 15 3.21 17.11 -4.00
N VAL A 16 4.33 16.42 -3.79
CA VAL A 16 4.46 15.36 -2.76
C VAL A 16 4.05 15.87 -1.38
N ALA A 17 4.46 17.10 -1.03
CA ALA A 17 4.11 17.74 0.23
C ALA A 17 2.59 17.90 0.41
N ASP A 18 1.85 18.12 -0.67
CA ASP A 18 0.38 18.21 -0.60
C ASP A 18 -0.25 16.83 -0.39
N ILE A 19 0.31 15.74 -0.93
CA ILE A 19 -0.16 14.37 -0.63
C ILE A 19 0.04 14.04 0.86
N LEU A 20 1.21 14.35 1.41
CA LEU A 20 1.55 14.08 2.82
C LEU A 20 0.95 15.09 3.81
N GLY A 21 0.51 16.24 3.31
CA GLY A 21 0.00 17.34 4.11
C GLY A 21 -1.42 17.16 4.63
N PRO A 22 -1.87 18.04 5.55
CA PRO A 22 -3.19 17.97 6.16
C PRO A 22 -4.33 18.47 5.25
N LYS A 23 -4.02 19.25 4.20
CA LYS A 23 -5.01 19.91 3.32
C LYS A 23 -6.00 18.90 2.71
N LYS A 24 -7.31 19.13 2.83
CA LYS A 24 -8.36 18.16 2.38
C LYS A 24 -9.06 18.54 1.07
N PHE A 25 -8.40 19.29 0.18
CA PHE A 25 -9.00 19.65 -1.11
C PHE A 25 -9.37 18.41 -1.94
N PRO A 26 -10.52 18.38 -2.64
CA PRO A 26 -10.96 17.22 -3.41
C PRO A 26 -9.92 16.71 -4.42
N MET A 27 -9.15 17.64 -5.02
CA MET A 27 -8.06 17.31 -5.94
C MET A 27 -6.92 16.52 -5.27
N LEU A 28 -6.72 16.67 -3.96
CA LEU A 28 -5.70 15.98 -3.16
C LEU A 28 -6.21 14.70 -2.49
N VAL A 29 -7.52 14.54 -2.37
CA VAL A 29 -8.10 13.34 -1.75
C VAL A 29 -7.92 12.11 -2.65
N ARG A 30 -8.17 12.26 -3.96
CA ARG A 30 -8.00 11.19 -4.95
C ARG A 30 -6.57 10.62 -5.02
N PRO A 31 -5.50 11.43 -5.14
CA PRO A 31 -4.14 10.89 -5.15
C PRO A 31 -3.78 10.17 -3.83
N ARG A 32 -4.27 10.61 -2.67
CA ARG A 32 -4.03 9.86 -1.40
C ARG A 32 -4.69 8.49 -1.40
N PHE A 33 -5.91 8.39 -1.91
CA PHE A 33 -6.58 7.11 -2.07
C PHE A 33 -5.85 6.20 -3.06
N ALA A 34 -5.27 6.77 -4.12
CA ALA A 34 -4.41 6.04 -5.04
C ALA A 34 -3.17 5.47 -4.32
N VAL A 35 -2.48 6.28 -3.49
CA VAL A 35 -1.35 5.80 -2.67
C VAL A 35 -1.77 4.62 -1.79
N ILE A 36 -2.91 4.72 -1.10
CA ILE A 36 -3.42 3.64 -0.24
C ILE A 36 -3.61 2.35 -1.03
N LEU A 37 -4.30 2.42 -2.17
CA LEU A 37 -4.59 1.22 -2.97
C LEU A 37 -3.35 0.64 -3.63
N LEU A 38 -2.45 1.47 -4.15
CA LEU A 38 -1.19 1.01 -4.75
C LEU A 38 -0.25 0.39 -3.71
N ALA A 39 -0.17 0.95 -2.50
CA ALA A 39 0.59 0.34 -1.41
C ALA A 39 0.05 -1.06 -1.07
N GLN A 40 -1.27 -1.23 -1.00
CA GLN A 40 -1.90 -2.55 -0.80
C GLN A 40 -1.63 -3.55 -1.93
N ARG A 41 -1.46 -3.08 -3.16
CA ARG A 41 -1.24 -3.95 -4.33
C ARG A 41 0.23 -4.35 -4.50
N LEU A 42 1.14 -3.45 -4.16
CA LEU A 42 2.55 -3.54 -4.56
C LEU A 42 3.50 -3.76 -3.38
N THR A 43 3.02 -3.73 -2.14
CA THR A 43 3.83 -3.88 -0.93
C THR A 43 3.09 -4.67 0.15
N GLU A 44 3.79 -5.04 1.22
CA GLU A 44 3.21 -5.70 2.41
C GLU A 44 2.66 -4.71 3.45
N PHE A 45 2.75 -3.39 3.21
CA PHE A 45 2.22 -2.38 4.12
C PHE A 45 0.72 -2.60 4.33
N SER A 46 0.28 -2.60 5.59
CA SER A 46 -1.14 -2.63 5.93
C SER A 46 -1.84 -1.30 5.63
N LEU A 47 -3.17 -1.33 5.62
CA LEU A 47 -3.99 -0.12 5.46
C LEU A 47 -3.73 0.90 6.58
N ALA A 48 -3.52 0.41 7.81
CA ALA A 48 -3.26 1.26 8.96
C ALA A 48 -1.87 1.91 8.87
N GLU A 49 -0.84 1.14 8.51
CA GLU A 49 0.52 1.66 8.32
C GLU A 49 0.57 2.68 7.18
N THR A 50 -0.11 2.39 6.06
CA THR A 50 -0.19 3.31 4.93
C THR A 50 -0.91 4.61 5.31
N ALA A 51 -2.01 4.52 6.06
CA ALA A 51 -2.72 5.72 6.53
C ALA A 51 -1.87 6.57 7.47
N ARG A 52 -1.13 5.94 8.41
CA ARG A 52 -0.20 6.61 9.31
C ARG A 52 0.94 7.28 8.55
N PHE A 53 1.48 6.63 7.52
CA PHE A 53 2.49 7.22 6.63
C PHE A 53 1.97 8.52 5.97
N LEU A 54 0.69 8.55 5.59
CA LEU A 54 0.01 9.74 5.06
C LEU A 54 -0.46 10.72 6.16
N LYS A 55 -0.07 10.52 7.42
CA LYS A 55 -0.48 11.30 8.59
C LYS A 55 -2.00 11.32 8.78
N ARG A 56 -2.65 10.17 8.64
CA ARG A 56 -4.10 9.98 8.78
C ARG A 56 -4.45 8.90 9.80
N ASP A 57 -5.68 8.98 10.32
CA ASP A 57 -6.25 7.94 11.18
C ASP A 57 -6.25 6.58 10.49
N HIS A 58 -6.06 5.51 11.26
CA HIS A 58 -6.02 4.14 10.73
C HIS A 58 -7.30 3.77 9.96
N THR A 59 -8.46 4.29 10.37
CA THR A 59 -9.75 4.12 9.67
C THR A 59 -9.75 4.76 8.27
N SER A 60 -8.92 5.78 8.05
CA SER A 60 -8.76 6.42 6.74
C SER A 60 -8.14 5.47 5.72
N GLY A 61 -7.36 4.47 6.14
CA GLY A 61 -6.85 3.44 5.26
C GLY A 61 -7.98 2.60 4.65
N VAL A 62 -8.87 2.09 5.50
CA VAL A 62 -10.03 1.27 5.08
C VAL A 62 -10.96 2.07 4.16
N ASN A 63 -11.33 3.28 4.57
CA ASN A 63 -12.20 4.14 3.77
C ASN A 63 -11.53 4.56 2.46
N GLY A 64 -10.23 4.86 2.50
CA GLY A 64 -9.44 5.25 1.33
C GLY A 64 -9.36 4.14 0.30
N LYS A 65 -9.15 2.89 0.72
CA LYS A 65 -9.14 1.72 -0.19
C LYS A 65 -10.48 1.56 -0.90
N LYS A 66 -11.58 1.51 -0.15
CA LYS A 66 -12.94 1.35 -0.72
C LYS A 66 -13.27 2.47 -1.72
N ARG A 67 -12.89 3.71 -1.39
CA ARG A 67 -13.09 4.87 -2.28
C ARG A 67 -12.21 4.80 -3.53
N ALA A 68 -10.96 4.36 -3.41
CA ALA A 68 -10.07 4.16 -4.54
C ALA A 68 -10.64 3.12 -5.52
N GLU A 69 -11.07 1.96 -5.02
CA GLU A 69 -11.68 0.89 -5.82
C GLU A 69 -12.95 1.37 -6.52
N HIS A 70 -13.81 2.10 -5.81
CA HIS A 70 -14.99 2.71 -6.41
C HIS A 70 -14.63 3.71 -7.52
N PHE A 71 -13.63 4.58 -7.32
CA PHE A 71 -13.20 5.53 -8.35
C PHE A 71 -12.55 4.84 -9.57
N GLU A 72 -11.84 3.73 -9.36
CA GLU A 72 -11.27 2.94 -10.45
C GLU A 72 -12.37 2.28 -11.30
N ALA A 73 -13.47 1.85 -10.68
CA ALA A 73 -14.62 1.30 -11.40
C ALA A 73 -15.45 2.38 -12.13
N THR A 74 -15.59 3.58 -11.56
CA THR A 74 -16.55 4.60 -12.03
C THR A 74 -15.93 5.73 -12.85
N SER A 75 -14.60 5.95 -12.77
CA SER A 75 -13.95 7.08 -13.43
C SER A 75 -12.82 6.63 -14.34
N ILE A 76 -13.05 6.75 -15.66
CA ILE A 76 -12.06 6.45 -16.71
C ILE A 76 -10.75 7.20 -16.46
N LYS A 77 -10.83 8.49 -16.09
CA LYS A 77 -9.65 9.33 -15.80
C LYS A 77 -8.87 8.85 -14.58
N TYR A 78 -9.54 8.42 -13.52
CA TYR A 78 -8.86 7.88 -12.33
C TYR A 78 -8.23 6.51 -12.65
N ALA A 79 -8.96 5.63 -13.32
CA ALA A 79 -8.47 4.31 -13.71
C ALA A 79 -7.25 4.39 -14.64
N ALA A 80 -7.25 5.33 -15.61
CA ALA A 80 -6.09 5.55 -16.47
C ALA A 80 -4.84 5.97 -15.69
N ARG A 81 -5.00 6.89 -14.73
CA ARG A 81 -3.90 7.32 -13.84
C ARG A 81 -3.41 6.20 -12.93
N MET A 82 -4.31 5.38 -12.37
CA MET A 82 -3.95 4.20 -11.59
C MET A 82 -3.08 3.23 -12.40
N ARG A 83 -3.51 2.90 -13.63
CA ARG A 83 -2.74 2.04 -14.53
C ARG A 83 -1.36 2.63 -14.86
N GLN A 84 -1.30 3.94 -15.14
CA GLN A 84 -0.03 4.62 -15.41
C GLN A 84 0.92 4.55 -14.21
N ALA A 85 0.44 4.88 -13.01
CA ALA A 85 1.25 4.83 -11.79
C ALA A 85 1.72 3.41 -11.47
N GLU A 86 0.83 2.42 -11.55
CA GLU A 86 1.18 1.02 -11.33
C GLU A 86 2.23 0.53 -12.32
N ARG A 87 2.09 0.90 -13.61
CA ARG A 87 3.08 0.59 -14.65
C ARG A 87 4.44 1.17 -14.28
N LEU A 88 4.51 2.47 -13.98
CA LEU A 88 5.77 3.15 -13.62
C LEU A 88 6.43 2.52 -12.40
N LEU A 89 5.64 2.17 -11.37
CA LEU A 89 6.16 1.55 -10.15
C LEU A 89 6.76 0.17 -10.41
N ARG A 90 6.09 -0.65 -11.22
CA ARG A 90 6.57 -2.01 -11.58
C ARG A 90 7.84 -1.99 -12.43
N PHE A 91 8.08 -0.94 -13.22
CA PHE A 91 9.32 -0.78 -13.97
C PHE A 91 10.45 -0.14 -13.15
N SER A 92 10.10 0.71 -12.17
CA SER A 92 11.08 1.40 -11.32
C SER A 92 11.68 0.48 -10.27
N THR A 93 10.91 -0.51 -9.80
CA THR A 93 11.45 -1.65 -9.08
C THR A 93 11.90 -2.66 -10.14
N GLY A 94 13.20 -2.89 -10.34
CA GLY A 94 13.68 -4.00 -11.20
C GLY A 94 13.02 -5.34 -10.83
N PRO A 95 13.13 -6.43 -11.61
CA PRO A 95 12.26 -7.61 -11.51
C PRO A 95 12.16 -8.13 -10.08
N VAL A 96 11.16 -7.67 -9.34
CA VAL A 96 10.84 -8.17 -8.02
C VAL A 96 10.09 -9.46 -8.30
N VAL A 97 10.83 -10.57 -8.24
CA VAL A 97 10.23 -11.89 -8.11
C VAL A 97 9.37 -11.83 -6.85
N PHE A 98 8.08 -11.58 -7.06
CA PHE A 98 7.08 -11.57 -6.01
C PHE A 98 6.91 -13.02 -5.55
N VAL A 99 7.67 -13.44 -4.55
CA VAL A 99 7.34 -14.64 -3.79
C VAL A 99 6.04 -14.30 -3.04
N ARG A 100 4.89 -14.66 -3.61
CA ARG A 100 3.67 -14.78 -2.83
C ARG A 100 3.91 -15.91 -1.85
N SER A 101 4.31 -15.60 -0.61
CA SER A 101 4.39 -16.61 0.44
C SER A 101 3.00 -17.25 0.62
N PRO A 102 2.83 -18.57 0.35
CA PRO A 102 1.57 -19.25 0.56
C PRO A 102 1.56 -19.83 1.97
N SER A 103 1.40 -19.01 3.01
CA SER A 103 1.30 -19.56 4.37
C SER A 103 0.70 -18.58 5.36
N ARG A 104 -0.61 -18.35 5.23
CA ARG A 104 -1.45 -18.07 6.39
C ARG A 104 -1.82 -19.42 7.02
N VAL A 105 -0.88 -20.07 7.71
CA VAL A 105 -1.19 -21.25 8.52
C VAL A 105 -1.48 -20.80 9.94
N LYS A 106 -2.72 -20.98 10.39
CA LYS A 106 -3.07 -21.01 11.82
C LYS A 106 -2.96 -22.45 12.31
N ALA A 107 -2.19 -22.63 13.38
CA ALA A 107 -2.20 -23.71 14.40
C ALA A 107 -1.57 -25.09 14.03
N PRO A 108 -1.17 -25.95 15.02
CA PRO A 108 -1.15 -25.78 16.48
C PRO A 108 0.23 -25.98 17.15
N LEU A 109 0.35 -25.45 18.37
CA LEU A 109 1.45 -25.70 19.31
C LEU A 109 1.20 -27.07 19.98
N PHE A 110 1.94 -28.13 19.63
CA PHE A 110 2.03 -29.35 20.45
C PHE A 110 3.35 -30.12 20.23
N LEU A 111 4.17 -30.13 21.29
CA LEU A 111 5.12 -31.13 21.81
C LEU A 111 5.75 -32.18 20.88
N ARG A 112 7.10 -32.26 20.91
CA ARG A 112 7.79 -33.40 21.55
C ARG A 112 9.29 -33.21 21.79
N SER A 113 9.73 -33.99 22.78
CA SER A 113 10.99 -34.09 23.50
C SER A 113 12.15 -34.78 22.75
N SER A 114 13.32 -34.79 23.41
CA SER A 114 14.49 -35.68 23.31
C SER A 114 15.55 -35.24 22.29
N SER A 115 16.84 -35.06 22.60
CA SER A 115 17.73 -35.49 23.70
C SER A 115 18.92 -34.51 23.69
N GLY A 116 19.43 -34.00 24.82
CA GLY A 116 20.47 -34.65 25.60
C GLY A 116 21.80 -33.92 25.38
N GLU A 117 22.29 -33.21 26.40
CA GLU A 117 23.71 -33.00 26.74
C GLU A 117 23.72 -32.23 28.08
N VAL A 118 24.48 -32.80 29.01
CA VAL A 118 24.62 -32.45 30.43
C VAL A 118 25.73 -31.42 30.54
N LEU A 119 25.54 -30.35 31.32
CA LEU A 119 26.66 -29.59 31.87
C LEU A 119 26.47 -29.39 33.37
N SER A 120 27.57 -29.70 34.07
CA SER A 120 27.76 -29.86 35.51
C SER A 120 27.51 -28.62 36.36
#